data_AF-A0A514BZY8-F1
#
_entry.id   AF-A0A514BZY8-F1
#
_cell.length_a   1.000
_cell.length_b   1.000
_cell.length_c   1.000
_cell.angle_alpha   90.00
_cell.angle_beta   90.00
_cell.angle_gamma   90.00
#
_symmetry.space_group_name_H-M   'P 1'
#
loop_
_entity.id
_entity.type
_entity.pdbx_description
1 polymer ?
#
loop_
_entity_poly.entity_id
_entity_poly.type
_entity_poly.pdbx_seq_one_letter_code
_entity_poly.pdbx_strand_id
1 'polypeptide(L)'
;MTENQTPEEALAAIRAARGEVGRSLDYHPIWDVVGGIPVAVMVGGQGLPPPWSTLTVVFGILGVVWMMNAWKARYGWWVNGYSPRKARWVSYALVALILPLMVSGLWTSLWDGPWWLPLVNAVIAWVIMSIGSRVWMKVYRKELAGADA
;
A
#
# COMPACT_ATOMS: atom_id res chain seq x y z
N MET A 1 18.56 39.00 7.77
CA MET A 1 18.62 38.77 9.22
C MET A 1 18.33 37.30 9.46
N THR A 2 19.37 36.46 9.51
CA THR A 2 19.26 35.05 9.93
C THR A 2 19.39 35.03 11.43
N GLU A 3 18.25 35.21 12.10
CA GLU A 3 18.15 35.11 13.55
C GLU A 3 18.54 33.69 13.96
N ASN A 4 19.47 33.57 14.92
CA ASN A 4 19.92 32.30 15.47
C ASN A 4 18.75 31.67 16.22
N GLN A 5 17.85 31.01 15.49
CA GLN A 5 16.81 30.19 16.08
C GLN A 5 17.48 29.17 17.00
N THR A 6 17.00 29.10 18.23
CA THR A 6 17.48 28.07 19.15
C THR A 6 17.13 26.69 18.56
N PRO A 7 17.96 25.65 18.80
CA PRO A 7 17.67 24.30 18.30
C PRO A 7 16.28 23.80 18.69
N GLU A 8 15.74 24.25 19.83
CA GLU A 8 14.40 23.94 20.30
C GLU A 8 13.30 24.60 19.45
N GLU A 9 13.46 25.86 19.07
CA GLU A 9 12.52 26.58 18.19
C GLU A 9 12.53 26.00 16.77
N ALA A 10 13.70 25.62 16.26
CA ALA A 10 13.83 24.95 14.96
C ALA A 10 13.13 23.57 14.97
N LEU A 11 13.29 22.80 16.06
CA LEU A 11 12.58 21.52 16.23
C LEU A 11 11.06 21.71 16.35
N ALA A 12 10.62 22.73 17.10
CA ALA A 12 9.21 23.06 17.23
C ALA A 12 8.59 23.46 15.87
N ALA A 13 9.29 24.27 15.09
CA ALA A 13 8.86 24.67 13.75
C ALA A 13 8.77 23.46 12.78
N ILE A 14 9.74 22.54 12.81
CA ILE A 14 9.70 21.31 12.01
C ILE A 14 8.53 20.41 12.43
N ARG A 15 8.25 20.27 13.73
CA ARG A 15 7.12 19.50 14.24
C ARG A 15 5.78 20.10 13.80
N ALA A 16 5.63 21.42 13.91
CA ALA A 16 4.44 22.14 13.46
C ALA A 16 4.21 21.95 11.95
N ALA A 17 5.24 22.14 11.12
CA ALA A 17 5.18 21.93 9.68
C ALA A 17 4.81 20.49 9.31
N ARG A 18 5.35 19.48 10.01
CA ARG A 18 5.00 18.06 9.78
C ARG A 18 3.55 17.73 10.15
N GLY A 19 3.05 18.30 11.24
CA GLY A 19 1.65 18.12 11.65
C GLY A 19 0.66 18.70 10.64
N GLU A 20 0.99 19.85 10.08
CA GLU A 20 0.19 20.51 9.04
C GLU A 20 0.21 19.73 7.72
N VAL A 21 1.37 19.21 7.32
CA VAL A 21 1.48 18.27 6.19
C VAL A 21 0.62 17.03 6.44
N GLY A 22 0.66 16.43 7.64
CA GLY A 22 -0.15 15.26 7.96
C GLY A 22 -1.66 15.48 7.81
N ARG A 23 -2.15 16.70 8.08
CA ARG A 23 -3.54 17.11 7.86
C ARG A 23 -3.88 17.38 6.40
N SER A 24 -2.92 17.76 5.57
CA SER A 24 -3.16 18.02 4.14
C SER A 24 -3.11 16.75 3.27
N LEU A 25 -2.73 15.59 3.82
CA LEU A 25 -2.75 14.28 3.15
C LEU A 25 -4.16 13.66 3.02
N ASP A 26 -5.18 14.49 2.78
CA ASP A 26 -6.52 14.00 2.48
C ASP A 26 -6.63 13.63 1.00
N TYR A 27 -7.15 12.43 0.75
CA TYR A 27 -7.39 11.93 -0.60
C TYR A 27 -8.70 11.15 -0.65
N HIS A 28 -9.27 11.06 -1.85
CA HIS A 28 -10.57 10.43 -2.03
C HIS A 28 -10.50 8.90 -1.77
N PRO A 29 -11.45 8.31 -1.01
CA PRO A 29 -11.49 6.87 -0.68
C PRO A 29 -11.33 5.90 -1.85
N ILE A 30 -11.75 6.33 -3.03
CA ILE A 30 -11.69 5.53 -4.25
C ILE A 30 -10.27 5.05 -4.56
N TRP A 31 -9.23 5.80 -4.16
CA TRP A 31 -7.85 5.41 -4.46
C TRP A 31 -7.39 4.18 -3.68
N ASP A 32 -7.94 3.92 -2.49
CA ASP A 32 -7.65 2.68 -1.76
C ASP A 32 -8.25 1.47 -2.48
N VAL A 33 -9.46 1.66 -3.00
CA VAL A 33 -10.23 0.64 -3.71
C VAL A 33 -9.59 0.30 -5.04
N VAL A 34 -9.23 1.33 -5.83
CA VAL A 34 -8.56 1.14 -7.13
C VAL A 34 -7.11 0.67 -6.92
N GLY A 35 -6.43 1.14 -5.87
CA GLY A 35 -5.08 0.72 -5.50
C GLY A 35 -4.96 -0.77 -5.17
N GLY A 36 -6.05 -1.40 -4.67
CA GLY A 36 -6.09 -2.84 -4.41
C GLY A 36 -6.25 -3.71 -5.66
N ILE A 37 -6.74 -3.16 -6.79
CA ILE A 37 -7.06 -3.95 -8.00
C ILE A 37 -5.82 -4.64 -8.57
N PRO A 38 -4.67 -3.97 -8.77
CA PRO A 38 -3.49 -4.63 -9.31
C PRO A 38 -3.04 -5.83 -8.47
N VAL A 39 -3.10 -5.72 -7.13
CA VAL A 39 -2.75 -6.82 -6.22
C VAL A 39 -3.75 -7.97 -6.33
N ALA A 40 -5.05 -7.67 -6.42
CA ALA A 40 -6.09 -8.67 -6.60
C ALA A 40 -5.90 -9.48 -7.90
N VAL A 41 -5.54 -8.79 -8.99
CA VAL A 41 -5.22 -9.42 -10.28
C VAL A 41 -4.02 -10.37 -10.15
N MET A 42 -2.94 -9.93 -9.48
CA MET A 42 -1.76 -10.77 -9.27
C MET A 42 -2.09 -12.01 -8.45
N VAL A 43 -2.87 -11.86 -7.38
CA VAL A 43 -3.24 -12.98 -6.50
C VAL A 43 -4.19 -13.94 -7.19
N GLY A 44 -5.24 -13.43 -7.83
CA GLY A 44 -6.24 -14.26 -8.52
C GLY A 44 -5.69 -15.01 -9.71
N GLY A 45 -4.70 -14.43 -10.39
CA GLY A 45 -4.05 -15.06 -11.53
C GLY A 45 -3.15 -16.25 -11.21
N GLN A 46 -2.78 -16.46 -9.94
CA GLN A 46 -1.86 -17.54 -9.56
C GLN A 46 -2.40 -18.95 -9.84
N GLY A 47 -3.72 -19.12 -9.91
CA GLY A 47 -4.34 -20.41 -10.25
C GLY A 47 -4.45 -20.67 -11.75
N LEU A 48 -4.05 -19.73 -12.61
CA LEU A 48 -4.11 -19.91 -14.07
C LEU A 48 -2.90 -20.70 -14.57
N PRO A 49 -3.06 -21.52 -15.63
CA PRO A 49 -1.92 -22.19 -16.24
C PRO A 49 -0.96 -21.17 -16.88
N PRO A 50 0.35 -21.46 -16.96
CA PRO A 50 1.26 -20.67 -17.78
C PRO A 50 0.81 -20.63 -19.24
N PRO A 51 0.92 -19.48 -19.94
CA PRO A 51 1.58 -18.24 -19.53
C PRO A 51 0.67 -17.24 -18.78
N TRP A 52 -0.61 -17.55 -18.58
CA TRP A 52 -1.60 -16.60 -18.10
C TRP A 52 -1.32 -16.12 -16.67
N SER A 53 -0.88 -17.00 -15.78
CA SER A 53 -0.42 -16.61 -14.43
C SER A 53 0.72 -15.60 -14.49
N THR A 54 1.72 -15.80 -15.36
CA THR A 54 2.81 -14.85 -15.55
C THR A 54 2.31 -13.50 -16.07
N LEU A 55 1.38 -13.51 -17.03
CA LEU A 55 0.79 -12.27 -17.56
C LEU A 55 0.06 -11.46 -16.48
N THR A 56 -0.67 -12.11 -15.57
CA THR A 56 -1.34 -11.40 -14.46
C THR A 56 -0.35 -10.71 -13.52
N VAL A 57 0.82 -11.31 -13.28
CA VAL A 57 1.90 -10.67 -12.50
C VAL A 57 2.43 -9.44 -13.23
N VAL A 58 2.71 -9.56 -14.54
CA VAL A 58 3.17 -8.44 -15.37
C VAL A 58 2.16 -7.30 -15.38
N PHE A 59 0.89 -7.58 -15.68
CA PHE A 59 -0.16 -6.56 -15.69
C PHE A 59 -0.42 -5.97 -14.31
N GLY A 60 -0.29 -6.76 -13.24
CA GLY A 60 -0.36 -6.26 -11.87
C GLY A 60 0.76 -5.26 -11.55
N ILE A 61 2.00 -5.57 -11.91
CA ILE A 61 3.14 -4.64 -11.74
C ILE A 61 2.89 -3.36 -12.53
N LEU A 62 2.48 -3.47 -13.81
CA LEU A 62 2.14 -2.31 -14.63
C LEU A 62 1.01 -1.47 -14.01
N GLY A 63 0.00 -2.12 -13.43
CA GLY A 63 -1.09 -1.47 -12.71
C GLY A 63 -0.60 -0.70 -11.48
N VAL A 64 0.32 -1.26 -10.70
CA VAL A 64 0.95 -0.55 -9.56
C VAL A 64 1.77 0.64 -10.04
N VAL A 65 2.57 0.49 -11.10
CA VAL A 65 3.37 1.57 -11.68
C VAL A 65 2.47 2.70 -12.20
N TRP A 66 1.41 2.34 -12.93
CA TRP A 66 0.42 3.29 -13.42
C TRP A 66 -0.25 4.03 -12.25
N MET A 67 -0.68 3.30 -11.22
CA MET A 67 -1.28 3.86 -10.00
C MET A 67 -0.35 4.85 -9.32
N MET A 68 0.92 4.48 -9.13
CA MET A 68 1.93 5.36 -8.53
C MET A 68 2.11 6.64 -9.36
N ASN A 69 2.15 6.54 -10.69
CA ASN A 69 2.29 7.69 -11.58
C ASN A 69 1.04 8.59 -11.55
N ALA A 70 -0.15 8.00 -11.61
CA ALA A 70 -1.42 8.71 -11.50
C ALA A 70 -1.56 9.42 -10.15
N TRP A 71 -1.14 8.77 -9.07
CA TRP A 71 -1.10 9.35 -7.73
C TRP A 71 -0.17 10.55 -7.66
N LYS A 72 1.07 10.41 -8.13
CA LYS A 72 2.05 11.49 -8.19
C LYS A 72 1.57 12.66 -9.04
N ALA A 73 0.95 12.38 -10.19
CA ALA A 73 0.40 13.41 -11.07
C ALA A 73 -0.75 14.19 -10.39
N ARG A 74 -1.56 13.52 -9.56
CA ARG A 74 -2.71 14.15 -8.90
C ARG A 74 -2.37 14.87 -7.60
N TYR A 75 -1.52 14.27 -6.76
CA TYR A 75 -1.26 14.77 -5.40
C TYR A 75 0.15 15.36 -5.24
N GLY A 76 1.06 15.16 -6.20
CA GLY A 76 2.41 15.74 -6.18
C GLY A 76 3.39 15.04 -5.24
N TRP A 77 2.98 13.98 -4.53
CA TRP A 77 3.83 13.26 -3.58
C TRP A 77 3.63 11.75 -3.67
N TRP A 78 4.65 11.00 -3.23
CA TRP A 78 4.57 9.55 -3.05
C TRP A 78 5.46 9.16 -1.87
N VAL A 79 4.94 8.34 -0.96
CA VAL A 79 5.68 7.87 0.21
C VAL A 79 5.98 6.39 0.02
N ASN A 80 7.24 6.00 0.24
CA ASN A 80 7.61 4.60 0.30
C ASN A 80 6.93 3.94 1.51
N GLY A 81 6.18 2.86 1.28
CA GLY A 81 5.46 2.13 2.33
C GLY A 81 6.32 1.61 3.48
N TYR A 82 7.65 1.46 3.27
CA TYR A 82 8.58 0.90 4.25
C TYR A 82 9.41 1.95 5.01
N SER A 83 9.39 3.22 4.59
CA SER A 83 10.20 4.25 5.24
C SER A 83 9.68 4.70 6.62
N PRO A 84 8.36 4.80 6.89
CA PRO A 84 7.90 5.26 8.20
C PRO A 84 8.10 4.18 9.28
N ARG A 85 8.51 4.58 10.48
CA ARG A 85 8.93 3.67 11.57
C ARG A 85 7.79 2.81 12.08
N LYS A 86 6.59 3.38 12.20
CA LYS A 86 5.39 2.67 12.68
C LYS A 86 4.59 2.12 11.50
N ALA A 87 4.39 2.90 10.43
CA ALA A 87 3.58 2.46 9.29
C ALA A 87 4.19 1.26 8.53
N ARG A 88 5.53 1.09 8.53
CA ARG A 88 6.18 -0.09 7.91
C ARG A 88 5.68 -1.43 8.44
N TRP A 89 5.27 -1.51 9.71
CA TRP A 89 4.74 -2.74 10.29
C TRP A 89 3.40 -3.12 9.68
N VAL A 90 2.59 -2.13 9.27
CA VAL A 90 1.37 -2.38 8.50
C VAL A 90 1.75 -2.95 7.13
N SER A 91 2.76 -2.40 6.45
CA SER A 91 3.24 -2.95 5.17
C SER A 91 3.70 -4.40 5.29
N TYR A 92 4.47 -4.74 6.33
CA TYR A 92 4.89 -6.12 6.58
C TYR A 92 3.71 -7.05 6.88
N ALA A 93 2.73 -6.59 7.66
CA ALA A 93 1.52 -7.35 7.91
C ALA A 93 0.72 -7.61 6.62
N LEU A 94 0.60 -6.61 5.74
CA LEU A 94 -0.07 -6.77 4.45
C LEU A 94 0.66 -7.79 3.56
N VAL A 95 1.98 -7.73 3.48
CA VAL A 95 2.77 -8.74 2.74
C VAL A 95 2.55 -10.14 3.32
N ALA A 96 2.60 -10.27 4.65
CA ALA A 96 2.38 -11.54 5.34
C ALA A 96 0.97 -12.11 5.12
N LEU A 97 -0.03 -11.25 4.89
CA LEU A 97 -1.40 -11.66 4.56
C LEU A 97 -1.59 -12.02 3.08
N ILE A 98 -0.92 -11.31 2.17
CA ILE A 98 -1.07 -11.52 0.72
C ILE A 98 -0.28 -12.75 0.25
N LEU A 99 0.91 -12.99 0.79
CA LEU A 99 1.76 -14.11 0.35
C LEU A 99 1.08 -15.49 0.48
N PRO A 100 0.41 -15.85 1.59
CA PRO A 100 -0.32 -17.11 1.69
C PRO A 100 -1.44 -17.26 0.65
N LEU A 101 -2.09 -16.16 0.24
CA LEU A 101 -3.12 -16.18 -0.79
C LEU A 101 -2.51 -16.49 -2.18
N MET A 102 -1.32 -15.96 -2.45
CA MET A 102 -0.59 -16.31 -3.67
C MET A 102 -0.13 -17.77 -3.66
N VAL A 103 0.45 -18.23 -2.54
CA VAL A 103 0.94 -19.62 -2.40
C VAL A 103 -0.21 -20.62 -2.53
N SER A 104 -1.36 -20.36 -1.91
CA SER A 104 -2.53 -21.24 -2.05
C SER A 104 -3.08 -21.23 -3.47
N GLY A 105 -3.05 -20.10 -4.18
CA GLY A 105 -3.39 -20.05 -5.60
C GLY A 105 -2.46 -20.91 -6.46
N LEU A 106 -1.14 -20.81 -6.25
CA LEU A 106 -0.15 -21.65 -6.94
C LEU A 106 -0.36 -23.14 -6.61
N TRP A 107 -0.64 -23.46 -5.35
CA TRP A 107 -0.95 -24.83 -4.93
C TRP A 107 -2.13 -25.41 -5.70
N THR A 108 -3.19 -24.63 -5.94
CA THR A 108 -4.33 -25.11 -6.76
C THR A 108 -3.94 -25.43 -8.20
N SER A 109 -3.06 -24.64 -8.80
CA SER A 109 -2.58 -24.90 -10.17
C SER A 109 -1.68 -26.14 -10.26
N LEU A 110 -1.01 -26.53 -9.16
CA LEU A 110 -0.04 -27.63 -9.15
C LEU A 110 -0.64 -28.98 -8.73
N TRP A 111 -1.69 -28.97 -7.91
CA TRP A 111 -2.22 -30.16 -7.24
C TRP A 111 -3.73 -30.38 -7.44
N ASP A 112 -4.29 -29.88 -8.53
CA ASP A 112 -5.71 -29.99 -8.87
C ASP A 112 -6.63 -29.48 -7.75
N GLY A 113 -6.28 -28.30 -7.22
CA GLY A 113 -7.07 -27.66 -6.17
C GLY A 113 -8.37 -27.04 -6.69
N PRO A 114 -9.24 -26.55 -5.79
CA PRO A 114 -10.54 -26.01 -6.19
C PRO A 114 -10.40 -24.81 -7.13
N TRP A 115 -11.03 -24.88 -8.31
CA TRP A 115 -10.96 -23.86 -9.36
C TRP A 115 -11.41 -22.46 -8.91
N TRP A 116 -12.26 -22.38 -7.89
CA TRP A 116 -12.80 -21.11 -7.37
C TRP A 116 -11.89 -20.45 -6.34
N LEU A 117 -10.91 -21.17 -5.76
CA LEU A 117 -10.07 -20.64 -4.68
C LEU A 117 -9.24 -19.41 -5.10
N PRO A 118 -8.62 -19.37 -6.30
CA PRO A 118 -7.92 -18.17 -6.76
C PRO A 118 -8.83 -16.93 -6.86
N LEU A 119 -10.09 -17.11 -7.27
CA LEU A 119 -11.07 -16.02 -7.35
C LEU A 119 -11.42 -15.47 -5.96
N VAL A 120 -11.62 -16.36 -4.99
CA VAL A 120 -11.84 -15.98 -3.59
C VAL A 120 -10.62 -15.27 -3.02
N ASN A 121 -9.42 -15.79 -3.28
CA ASN A 121 -8.16 -15.16 -2.87
C ASN A 121 -8.00 -13.76 -3.46
N ALA A 122 -8.41 -13.54 -4.72
CA ALA A 122 -8.40 -12.22 -5.35
C ALA A 122 -9.29 -11.21 -4.60
N VAL A 123 -10.51 -11.61 -4.25
CA VAL A 123 -11.45 -10.76 -3.49
C VAL A 123 -10.91 -10.46 -2.10
N ILE A 124 -10.38 -11.47 -1.41
CA ILE A 124 -9.77 -11.28 -0.07
C ILE A 124 -8.57 -10.33 -0.16
N ALA A 125 -7.67 -10.54 -1.12
CA ALA A 125 -6.51 -9.67 -1.33
C ALA A 125 -6.91 -8.23 -1.61
N TRP A 126 -7.94 -8.02 -2.43
CA TRP A 126 -8.49 -6.70 -2.73
C TRP A 126 -9.01 -5.99 -1.48
N VAL A 127 -9.79 -6.69 -0.65
CA VAL A 127 -10.31 -6.16 0.61
C VAL A 127 -9.18 -5.83 1.57
N ILE A 128 -8.21 -6.73 1.73
CA ILE A 128 -7.03 -6.53 2.59
C ILE A 128 -6.24 -5.30 2.14
N MET A 129 -6.00 -5.13 0.84
CA MET A 129 -5.27 -3.96 0.33
C MET A 129 -6.06 -2.66 0.50
N SER A 130 -7.37 -2.68 0.24
CA SER A 130 -8.24 -1.50 0.37
C SER A 130 -8.29 -1.01 1.82
N ILE A 131 -8.47 -1.92 2.77
CA ILE A 131 -8.48 -1.60 4.21
C ILE A 131 -7.06 -1.29 4.69
N GLY A 132 -6.08 -2.07 4.24
CA GLY A 132 -4.67 -1.94 4.58
C GLY A 132 -4.11 -0.56 4.24
N SER A 133 -4.42 -0.05 3.05
CA SER A 133 -4.05 1.30 2.62
C SER A 133 -4.59 2.38 3.58
N ARG A 134 -5.85 2.26 4.00
CA ARG A 134 -6.46 3.16 4.99
C ARG A 134 -5.80 3.09 6.36
N VAL A 135 -5.55 1.87 6.84
CA VAL A 135 -4.89 1.66 8.14
C VAL A 135 -3.47 2.21 8.10
N TRP A 136 -2.72 1.91 7.04
CA TRP A 136 -1.37 2.43 6.82
C TRP A 136 -1.38 3.95 6.85
N MET A 137 -2.32 4.59 6.14
CA MET A 137 -2.40 6.05 6.11
C MET A 137 -2.80 6.65 7.45
N LYS A 138 -3.72 6.00 8.18
CA LYS A 138 -4.07 6.42 9.55
C LYS A 138 -2.86 6.36 10.49
N VAL A 139 -2.06 5.30 10.40
CA VAL A 139 -0.83 5.14 11.20
C VAL A 139 0.21 6.19 10.79
N TYR A 140 0.41 6.40 9.50
CA TYR A 140 1.36 7.39 8.99
C TYR A 140 0.97 8.83 9.41
N ARG A 141 -0.31 9.20 9.29
CA ARG A 141 -0.78 10.52 9.77
C ARG A 141 -0.59 10.69 11.27
N LYS A 142 -0.82 9.64 12.07
CA LYS A 142 -0.53 9.67 13.52
C LYS A 142 0.98 9.80 13.79
N GLU A 143 1.81 9.14 12.98
CA GLU A 143 3.27 9.23 13.07
C GLU A 143 3.77 10.64 12.72
N LEU A 144 3.17 11.29 11.71
CA LEU A 144 3.47 12.69 11.35
C LEU A 144 2.96 13.69 12.38
N ALA A 145 1.73 13.52 12.86
CA ALA A 145 1.12 14.42 13.85
C ALA A 145 1.78 14.30 15.23
N GLY A 146 2.29 13.11 15.55
CA GLY A 146 3.07 12.85 16.77
C GLY A 146 4.52 12.57 16.44
N ALA A 147 5.17 13.39 15.59
CA ALA A 147 6.57 13.31 15.16
C ALA A 147 7.56 13.30 16.34
N ASP A 148 7.54 12.16 17.04
CA ASP A 148 8.19 11.75 18.28
C ASP A 148 7.86 12.65 19.50
N ALA A 149 7.04 12.11 20.42
CA ALA A 149 7.30 12.30 21.86
C ALA A 149 8.68 11.76 22.20
#